data_AF-C8XI14-F1
#
_entry.id   AF-C8XI14-F1
#
_cell.length_a   1.000
_cell.length_b   1.000
_cell.length_c   1.000
_cell.angle_alpha   90.00
_cell.angle_beta   90.00
_cell.angle_gamma   90.00
#
_symmetry.space_group_name_H-M   'P 1'
#
loop_
_entity.id
_entity.type
_entity.pdbx_description
1 polymer ?
#
loop_
_entity_poly.entity_id
_entity_poly.type
_entity_poly.pdbx_seq_one_letter_code
_entity_poly.pdbx_strand_id
1 'polypeptide(L)'
;MEGSLAAVAGAGLAAPWPDEVIAVTALLHQRLAIATGYAAVLCGLGAALLERPWPANPADLPTFLTENHAAVLGQSLLFAISSGFLLWFLGSLRTWLLRAEVGGRVSMIAFTAGMVGCGLTLLALGPQLALTLPDRSWIEPATAAMAVDLGYVTLTVAGLPMAVMYAAVAVVSLRDSAFPAWLGWVAAVSAGCTVGLVLALIDPTGALAPQGWLSYVFYLVPVIWLVAAPTVMLIDTSRRPTTTVLQVTVSA
;
A
#
# COMPACT_ATOMS: atom_id res chain seq x y z
N MET A 1 33.91 61.35 -21.93
CA MET A 1 32.43 61.29 -21.94
C MET A 1 32.06 60.01 -22.65
N GLU A 2 32.12 58.85 -21.98
CA GLU A 2 31.04 58.31 -21.11
C GLU A 2 29.89 57.77 -21.98
N GLY A 3 29.38 56.54 -21.85
CA GLY A 3 29.62 55.44 -20.93
C GLY A 3 29.12 54.15 -21.61
N SER A 4 29.78 53.02 -21.37
CA SER A 4 29.28 51.97 -20.45
C SER A 4 27.95 51.35 -20.89
N LEU A 5 28.01 50.11 -21.41
CA LEU A 5 27.16 48.96 -21.06
C LEU A 5 27.56 47.75 -21.91
N ALA A 6 28.76 47.23 -21.63
CA ALA A 6 29.18 45.89 -22.02
C ALA A 6 29.75 45.22 -20.76
N ALA A 7 28.87 44.69 -19.90
CA ALA A 7 29.16 43.68 -18.89
C ALA A 7 27.93 43.48 -17.98
N VAL A 8 27.07 42.52 -18.30
CA VAL A 8 26.51 41.64 -17.26
C VAL A 8 26.71 40.22 -17.76
N ALA A 9 27.95 39.77 -17.59
CA ALA A 9 28.28 38.36 -17.57
C ALA A 9 27.45 37.67 -16.46
N GLY A 10 27.09 36.41 -16.71
CA GLY A 10 26.27 35.62 -15.83
C GLY A 10 26.86 35.46 -14.43
N ALA A 11 25.97 35.44 -13.43
CA ALA A 11 26.23 34.90 -12.11
C ALA A 11 24.88 34.70 -11.42
N GLY A 12 24.23 33.58 -11.73
CA GLY A 12 22.95 33.22 -11.11
C GLY A 12 22.47 31.80 -11.43
N LEU A 13 23.30 30.98 -12.09
CA LEU A 13 23.08 29.55 -12.11
C LEU A 13 23.54 29.04 -10.75
N ALA A 14 22.58 28.68 -9.89
CA ALA A 14 22.82 28.06 -8.60
C ALA A 14 23.98 27.06 -8.72
N ALA A 15 25.03 27.26 -7.90
CA ALA A 15 26.17 26.36 -7.89
C ALA A 15 25.64 24.91 -7.78
N PRO A 16 26.03 24.00 -8.69
CA PRO A 16 25.58 22.62 -8.60
C PRO A 16 25.96 22.11 -7.22
N TRP A 17 24.97 21.58 -6.50
CA TRP A 17 25.17 21.00 -5.18
C TRP A 17 26.29 19.96 -5.28
N PRO A 18 27.19 19.87 -4.29
CA PRO A 18 28.21 18.83 -4.28
C PRO A 18 27.55 17.46 -4.44
N ASP A 19 28.12 16.57 -5.26
CA ASP A 19 27.57 15.23 -5.55
C ASP A 19 27.21 14.44 -4.28
N GLU A 20 27.95 14.68 -3.20
CA GLU A 20 27.71 14.13 -1.87
C GLU A 20 26.35 14.56 -1.28
N VAL A 21 25.95 15.82 -1.42
CA VAL A 21 24.65 16.32 -0.95
C VAL A 21 23.50 15.71 -1.74
N ILE A 22 23.67 15.55 -3.06
CA ILE A 22 22.68 14.89 -3.93
C ILE A 22 22.53 13.42 -3.54
N ALA A 23 23.63 12.72 -3.28
CA ALA A 23 23.60 11.31 -2.87
C ALA A 23 22.92 11.12 -1.50
N VAL A 24 23.25 11.95 -0.51
CA VAL A 24 22.65 11.89 0.84
C VAL A 24 21.15 12.18 0.79
N THR A 25 20.74 13.22 0.05
CA THR A 25 19.32 13.58 -0.09
C THR A 25 18.54 12.49 -0.82
N ALA A 26 19.08 11.90 -1.89
CA ALA A 26 18.46 10.77 -2.59
C ALA A 26 18.28 9.54 -1.68
N LEU A 27 19.27 9.21 -0.86
CA LEU A 27 19.21 8.11 0.09
C LEU A 27 18.14 8.34 1.17
N LEU A 28 18.05 9.57 1.71
CA LEU A 28 17.02 9.96 2.66
C LEU A 28 15.62 9.82 2.06
N HIS A 29 15.42 10.33 0.84
CA HIS A 29 14.15 10.17 0.12
C HIS A 29 13.79 8.70 -0.10
N GLN A 30 14.76 7.86 -0.49
CA GLN A 30 14.53 6.42 -0.66
C GLN A 30 14.13 5.75 0.66
N ARG A 31 14.80 6.08 1.78
CA ARG A 31 14.46 5.52 3.10
C ARG A 31 13.07 5.94 3.57
N LEU A 32 12.73 7.22 3.41
CA LEU A 32 11.39 7.73 3.74
C LEU A 32 10.31 7.06 2.89
N ALA A 33 10.58 6.86 1.59
CA ALA A 33 9.66 6.20 0.68
C ALA A 33 9.49 4.69 0.95
N ILE A 34 10.49 4.03 1.55
CA ILE A 34 10.34 2.65 2.04
C ILE A 34 9.58 2.63 3.38
N ALA A 35 9.83 3.60 4.25
CA ALA A 35 9.19 3.70 5.56
C ALA A 35 7.67 3.91 5.49
N THR A 36 7.13 4.38 4.36
CA THR A 36 5.67 4.44 4.16
C THR A 36 5.01 3.06 4.23
N GLY A 37 5.74 1.96 3.97
CA GLY A 37 5.23 0.60 4.22
C GLY A 37 4.84 0.37 5.68
N TYR A 38 5.65 0.85 6.63
CA TYR A 38 5.29 0.76 8.06
C TYR A 38 4.15 1.70 8.43
N ALA A 39 4.11 2.91 7.87
CA ALA A 39 3.01 3.83 8.11
C ALA A 39 1.68 3.23 7.63
N ALA A 40 1.68 2.55 6.48
CA ALA A 40 0.53 1.79 6.00
C ALA A 40 0.10 0.71 7.01
N VAL A 41 1.04 -0.09 7.52
CA VAL A 41 0.75 -1.13 8.53
C VAL A 41 0.19 -0.53 9.82
N LEU A 42 0.83 0.50 10.37
CA LEU A 42 0.40 1.11 11.64
C LEU A 42 -0.99 1.72 11.54
N CYS A 43 -1.27 2.44 10.45
CA CYS A 43 -2.61 2.97 10.19
C CYS A 43 -3.63 1.84 9.99
N GLY A 44 -3.28 0.79 9.24
CA GLY A 44 -4.17 -0.35 9.00
C GLY A 44 -4.48 -1.14 10.29
N LEU A 45 -3.48 -1.36 11.15
CA LEU A 45 -3.68 -1.97 12.47
C LEU A 45 -4.54 -1.08 13.37
N GLY A 46 -4.29 0.23 13.36
CA GLY A 46 -5.14 1.20 14.08
C GLY A 46 -6.59 1.15 13.60
N ALA A 47 -6.82 1.03 12.29
CA ALA A 47 -8.15 0.87 11.73
C ALA A 47 -8.80 -0.44 12.17
N ALA A 48 -8.08 -1.56 12.11
CA ALA A 48 -8.57 -2.87 12.55
C ALA A 48 -8.93 -2.90 14.05
N LEU A 49 -8.22 -2.17 14.90
CA LEU A 49 -8.55 -2.04 16.33
C LEU A 49 -9.86 -1.28 16.58
N LEU A 50 -10.24 -0.39 15.67
CA LEU A 50 -11.52 0.33 15.69
C LEU A 50 -12.65 -0.47 15.05
N GLU A 51 -12.35 -1.61 14.42
CA GLU A 51 -13.34 -2.44 13.75
C GLU A 51 -14.41 -2.94 14.71
N ARG A 52 -15.65 -2.87 14.24
CA ARG A 52 -16.83 -3.34 14.95
C ARG A 52 -17.59 -4.30 14.04
N PRO A 53 -17.92 -5.50 14.52
CA PRO A 53 -18.66 -6.45 13.71
C PRO A 53 -20.03 -5.86 13.36
N TRP A 54 -20.34 -5.79 12.07
CA TRP A 54 -21.62 -5.27 11.63
C TRP A 54 -22.76 -6.20 12.08
N PRO A 55 -23.94 -5.64 12.44
CA PRO A 55 -25.06 -6.45 12.90
C PRO A 55 -25.58 -7.35 11.77
N ALA A 56 -25.89 -8.60 12.11
CA ALA A 56 -26.46 -9.56 11.16
C ALA A 56 -27.91 -9.25 10.79
N ASN A 57 -28.67 -8.62 11.69
CA ASN A 57 -30.02 -8.18 11.43
C ASN A 57 -30.01 -6.71 10.95
N PRO A 58 -30.49 -6.43 9.72
CA PRO A 58 -30.56 -5.06 9.19
C PRO A 58 -31.28 -4.06 10.11
N ALA A 59 -32.28 -4.51 10.88
CA ALA A 59 -33.05 -3.66 11.78
C ALA A 59 -32.21 -3.02 12.90
N ASP A 60 -31.07 -3.63 13.26
CA ASP A 60 -30.20 -3.15 14.35
C ASP A 60 -29.18 -2.11 13.86
N LEU A 61 -29.06 -1.93 12.54
CA LEU A 61 -28.07 -1.09 11.89
C LEU A 61 -28.16 0.40 12.27
N PRO A 62 -29.36 1.03 12.38
CA PRO A 62 -29.47 2.42 12.81
C PRO A 62 -28.91 2.66 14.20
N THR A 63 -29.20 1.77 15.15
CA THR A 63 -28.70 1.81 16.53
C THR A 63 -27.19 1.62 16.55
N PHE A 64 -26.70 0.57 15.88
CA PHE A 64 -25.26 0.29 15.77
C PHE A 64 -24.46 1.49 15.26
N LEU A 65 -24.93 2.13 14.18
CA LEU A 65 -24.27 3.29 13.57
C LEU A 65 -24.32 4.52 14.48
N THR A 66 -25.32 4.64 15.37
CA THR A 66 -25.40 5.72 16.35
C THR A 66 -24.40 5.51 17.47
N GLU A 67 -24.31 4.28 18.00
CA GLU A 67 -23.42 3.92 19.10
C GLU A 67 -21.94 3.87 18.67
N ASN A 68 -21.67 3.48 17.41
CA ASN A 68 -20.32 3.26 16.90
C ASN A 68 -19.89 4.31 15.87
N HIS A 69 -20.61 5.43 15.73
CA HIS A 69 -20.38 6.45 14.69
C HIS A 69 -18.91 6.88 14.57
N ALA A 70 -18.31 7.26 15.70
CA ALA A 70 -16.92 7.71 15.76
C ALA A 70 -15.92 6.59 15.44
N ALA A 71 -16.21 5.34 15.85
CA ALA A 71 -15.35 4.20 15.55
C ALA A 71 -15.36 3.87 14.05
N VAL A 72 -16.54 3.86 13.42
CA VAL A 72 -16.71 3.63 11.98
C VAL A 72 -15.99 4.70 11.15
N LEU A 73 -16.14 5.97 11.51
CA LEU A 73 -15.43 7.07 10.85
C LEU A 73 -13.92 7.01 11.06
N GLY A 74 -13.47 6.77 12.30
CA GLY A 74 -12.06 6.66 12.64
C GLY A 74 -11.37 5.49 11.92
N GLN A 75 -12.03 4.33 11.88
CA GLN A 75 -11.59 3.16 11.11
C GLN A 75 -11.45 3.52 9.63
N SER A 76 -12.48 4.12 9.04
CA SER A 76 -12.51 4.44 7.60
C SER A 76 -11.41 5.44 7.22
N LEU A 77 -11.19 6.47 8.05
CA LEU A 77 -10.12 7.44 7.88
C LEU A 77 -8.74 6.78 7.97
N LEU A 78 -8.52 5.93 8.97
CA LEU A 78 -7.23 5.24 9.13
C LEU A 78 -6.95 4.27 7.99
N PHE A 79 -7.95 3.56 7.47
CA PHE A 79 -7.79 2.76 6.25
C PHE A 79 -7.48 3.62 5.03
N ALA A 80 -8.15 4.76 4.86
CA ALA A 80 -7.87 5.66 3.74
C ALA A 80 -6.42 6.21 3.78
N ILE A 81 -5.96 6.63 4.97
CA ILE A 81 -4.57 7.07 5.18
C ILE A 81 -3.59 5.91 4.95
N SER A 82 -3.91 4.72 5.46
CA SER A 82 -3.13 3.49 5.24
C SER A 82 -2.94 3.22 3.75
N SER A 83 -4.02 3.29 2.97
CA SER A 83 -3.97 3.14 1.51
C SER A 83 -3.10 4.19 0.84
N GLY A 84 -3.15 5.46 1.27
CA GLY A 84 -2.26 6.51 0.75
C GLY A 84 -0.77 6.16 0.94
N PHE A 85 -0.40 5.68 2.12
CA PHE A 85 0.96 5.21 2.39
C PHE A 85 1.32 3.94 1.62
N LEU A 86 0.36 3.02 1.45
CA LEU A 86 0.54 1.80 0.67
C LEU A 86 0.82 2.13 -0.81
N LEU A 87 0.06 3.05 -1.42
CA LEU A 87 0.30 3.52 -2.78
C LEU A 87 1.73 4.06 -2.93
N TRP A 88 2.18 4.88 -1.98
CA TRP A 88 3.55 5.38 -1.99
C TRP A 88 4.57 4.23 -1.88
N PHE A 89 4.34 3.27 -0.98
CA PHE A 89 5.20 2.10 -0.80
C PHE A 89 5.25 1.23 -2.06
N LEU A 90 4.14 1.04 -2.76
CA LEU A 90 4.09 0.29 -4.01
C LEU A 90 4.97 0.92 -5.11
N GLY A 91 5.06 2.26 -5.13
CA GLY A 91 6.03 2.97 -5.98
C GLY A 91 7.48 2.59 -5.67
N SER A 92 7.84 2.59 -4.38
CA SER A 92 9.16 2.16 -3.91
C SER A 92 9.44 0.68 -4.22
N LEU A 93 8.44 -0.18 -4.01
CA LEU A 93 8.49 -1.61 -4.28
C LEU A 93 8.74 -1.88 -5.77
N ARG A 94 8.06 -1.17 -6.67
CA ARG A 94 8.29 -1.28 -8.11
C ARG A 94 9.74 -0.99 -8.46
N THR A 95 10.28 0.14 -8.00
CA THR A 95 11.67 0.52 -8.27
C THR A 95 12.65 -0.51 -7.69
N TRP A 96 12.31 -1.13 -6.57
CA TRP A 96 13.10 -2.21 -5.98
C TRP A 96 13.13 -3.47 -6.86
N LEU A 97 11.96 -3.98 -7.24
CA LEU A 97 11.83 -5.17 -8.08
C LEU A 97 12.48 -4.97 -9.46
N LEU A 98 12.31 -3.79 -10.05
CA LEU A 98 12.90 -3.43 -11.34
C LEU A 98 14.43 -3.48 -11.36
N ARG A 99 15.10 -3.34 -10.22
CA ARG A 99 16.57 -3.43 -10.15
C ARG A 99 17.09 -4.86 -10.36
N ALA A 100 16.25 -5.86 -10.11
CA ALA A 100 16.60 -7.27 -10.25
C ALA A 100 16.04 -7.89 -11.54
N GLU A 101 14.91 -7.40 -12.03
CA GLU A 101 14.23 -7.99 -13.19
C GLU A 101 14.74 -7.42 -14.54
N VAL A 102 15.13 -8.31 -15.45
CA VAL A 102 15.43 -7.95 -16.84
C VAL A 102 14.13 -7.65 -17.60
N GLY A 103 13.98 -6.42 -18.12
CA GLY A 103 12.82 -5.99 -18.91
C GLY A 103 11.62 -5.49 -18.09
N GLY A 104 11.57 -5.77 -16.79
CA GLY A 104 10.67 -5.12 -15.83
C GLY A 104 9.18 -5.41 -15.98
N ARG A 105 8.79 -6.41 -16.78
CA ARG A 105 7.38 -6.70 -17.11
C ARG A 105 6.60 -7.18 -15.88
N VAL A 106 7.18 -8.08 -15.09
CA VAL A 106 6.53 -8.65 -13.91
C VAL A 106 6.49 -7.64 -12.76
N SER A 107 7.52 -6.82 -12.61
CA SER A 107 7.56 -5.68 -11.68
C SER A 107 6.47 -4.65 -12.02
N MET A 108 6.24 -4.41 -13.32
CA MET A 108 5.11 -3.58 -13.77
C MET A 108 3.76 -4.19 -13.41
N ILE A 109 3.58 -5.51 -13.60
CA ILE A 109 2.36 -6.21 -13.21
C ILE A 109 2.14 -6.12 -11.70
N ALA A 110 3.19 -6.35 -10.89
CA ALA A 110 3.11 -6.22 -9.45
C ALA A 110 2.62 -4.82 -9.06
N PHE A 111 3.23 -3.78 -9.62
CA PHE A 111 2.85 -2.40 -9.35
C PHE A 111 1.41 -2.09 -9.76
N THR A 112 1.03 -2.38 -11.01
CA THR A 112 -0.30 -2.01 -11.52
C THR A 112 -1.41 -2.80 -10.83
N ALA A 113 -1.21 -4.09 -10.58
CA ALA A 113 -2.17 -4.91 -9.85
C ALA A 113 -2.31 -4.43 -8.41
N GLY A 114 -1.21 -4.07 -7.73
CA GLY A 114 -1.25 -3.49 -6.39
C GLY A 114 -2.00 -2.15 -6.36
N MET A 115 -1.79 -1.30 -7.36
CA MET A 115 -2.50 -0.02 -7.51
C MET A 115 -4.01 -0.22 -7.69
N VAL A 116 -4.42 -1.14 -8.57
CA VAL A 116 -5.83 -1.46 -8.80
C VAL A 116 -6.47 -2.04 -7.54
N GLY A 117 -5.79 -2.99 -6.87
CA GLY A 117 -6.27 -3.58 -5.62
C GLY A 117 -6.44 -2.55 -4.52
N CYS A 118 -5.42 -1.71 -4.29
CA CYS A 118 -5.49 -0.64 -3.30
C CYS A 118 -6.59 0.39 -3.63
N GLY A 119 -6.79 0.72 -4.92
CA GLY A 119 -7.87 1.60 -5.37
C GLY A 119 -9.25 1.02 -5.09
N LEU A 120 -9.46 -0.27 -5.34
CA LEU A 120 -10.71 -0.95 -5.02
C LEU A 120 -10.95 -1.04 -3.51
N THR A 121 -9.91 -1.27 -2.71
CA THR A 121 -10.02 -1.21 -1.23
C THR A 121 -10.46 0.17 -0.76
N LEU A 122 -9.94 1.25 -1.35
CA LEU A 122 -10.40 2.61 -1.05
C LEU A 122 -11.86 2.83 -1.44
N LEU A 123 -12.27 2.34 -2.61
CA LEU A 123 -13.65 2.44 -3.07
C LEU A 123 -14.63 1.66 -2.17
N ALA A 124 -14.19 0.55 -1.59
CA ALA A 124 -14.99 -0.25 -0.66
C ALA A 124 -15.40 0.52 0.62
N LEU A 125 -14.65 1.58 0.98
CA LEU A 125 -15.00 2.44 2.12
C LEU A 125 -16.19 3.37 1.82
N GLY A 126 -16.48 3.63 0.54
CA GLY A 126 -17.51 4.59 0.12
C GLY A 126 -18.91 4.26 0.66
N PRO A 127 -19.43 3.04 0.48
CA PRO A 127 -20.74 2.66 1.03
C PRO A 127 -20.81 2.80 2.56
N GLN A 128 -19.79 2.37 3.29
CA GLN A 128 -19.71 2.52 4.75
C GLN A 128 -19.73 3.99 5.17
N LEU A 129 -18.96 4.85 4.51
CA LEU A 129 -18.93 6.29 4.79
C LEU A 129 -20.26 6.98 4.47
N ALA A 130 -20.93 6.57 3.38
CA ALA A 130 -22.24 7.12 3.03
C ALA A 130 -23.28 6.91 4.14
N LEU A 131 -23.23 5.77 4.85
CA LEU A 131 -24.12 5.48 5.98
C LEU A 131 -23.86 6.35 7.22
N THR A 132 -22.72 7.05 7.27
CA THR A 132 -22.35 7.93 8.39
C THR A 132 -22.63 9.41 8.15
N LEU A 133 -23.13 9.76 6.96
CA LEU A 133 -23.47 11.14 6.60
C LEU A 133 -24.63 11.70 7.44
N PRO A 134 -24.70 13.03 7.63
CA PRO A 134 -25.85 13.68 8.24
C PRO A 134 -27.15 13.38 7.47
N ASP A 135 -28.28 13.34 8.19
CA ASP A 135 -29.63 13.11 7.64
C ASP A 135 -29.79 11.81 6.82
N ARG A 136 -29.90 10.70 7.56
CA ARG A 136 -30.12 9.33 7.06
C ARG A 136 -31.52 8.79 7.26
N SER A 137 -32.49 9.67 7.57
CA SER A 137 -33.89 9.31 7.82
C SER A 137 -34.59 8.67 6.61
N TRP A 138 -34.03 8.85 5.42
CA TRP A 138 -34.52 8.28 4.17
C TRP A 138 -33.94 6.89 3.86
N ILE A 139 -32.92 6.42 4.61
CA ILE A 139 -32.28 5.13 4.36
C ILE A 139 -33.03 4.05 5.13
N GLU A 140 -33.73 3.17 4.41
CA GLU A 140 -34.35 1.99 5.00
C GLU A 140 -33.29 0.97 5.46
N PRO A 141 -33.55 0.18 6.52
CA PRO A 141 -32.61 -0.83 7.03
C PRO A 141 -32.08 -1.78 5.96
N ALA A 142 -32.94 -2.22 5.03
CA ALA A 142 -32.54 -3.11 3.94
C ALA A 142 -31.58 -2.44 2.95
N THR A 143 -31.80 -1.16 2.62
CA THR A 143 -30.89 -0.38 1.77
C THR A 143 -29.54 -0.17 2.44
N ALA A 144 -29.54 0.06 3.75
CA ALA A 144 -28.30 0.20 4.51
C ALA A 144 -27.51 -1.12 4.58
N ALA A 145 -28.19 -2.26 4.76
CA ALA A 145 -27.56 -3.58 4.70
C ALA A 145 -26.95 -3.86 3.32
N MET A 146 -27.67 -3.55 2.23
CA MET A 146 -27.14 -3.65 0.87
C MET A 146 -25.88 -2.81 0.66
N ALA A 147 -25.80 -1.61 1.26
CA ALA A 147 -24.60 -0.78 1.20
C ALA A 147 -23.41 -1.42 1.93
N VAL A 148 -23.64 -2.04 3.11
CA VAL A 148 -22.61 -2.82 3.82
C VAL A 148 -22.12 -3.99 2.97
N ASP A 149 -23.04 -4.76 2.40
CA ASP A 149 -22.73 -5.90 1.52
C ASP A 149 -21.93 -5.45 0.29
N LEU A 150 -22.30 -4.31 -0.31
CA LEU A 150 -21.57 -3.74 -1.44
C LEU A 150 -20.12 -3.39 -1.07
N GLY A 151 -19.90 -2.85 0.13
CA GLY A 151 -18.55 -2.60 0.65
C GLY A 151 -17.74 -3.89 0.76
N TYR A 152 -18.32 -4.93 1.36
CA TYR A 152 -17.67 -6.22 1.50
C TYR A 152 -17.39 -6.92 0.16
N VAL A 153 -18.35 -6.93 -0.76
CA VAL A 153 -18.16 -7.49 -2.11
C VAL A 153 -17.04 -6.75 -2.84
N THR A 154 -17.00 -5.42 -2.74
CA THR A 154 -15.93 -4.61 -3.36
C THR A 154 -14.56 -4.97 -2.77
N LEU A 155 -14.47 -5.16 -1.45
CA LEU A 155 -13.24 -5.57 -0.78
C LEU A 155 -12.80 -6.99 -1.18
N THR A 156 -13.75 -7.92 -1.30
CA THR A 156 -13.48 -9.28 -1.80
C THR A 156 -12.98 -9.25 -3.25
N VAL A 157 -13.59 -8.43 -4.12
CA VAL A 157 -13.14 -8.24 -5.51
C VAL A 157 -11.75 -7.60 -5.57
N ALA A 158 -11.42 -6.68 -4.67
CA ALA A 158 -10.07 -6.09 -4.54
C ALA A 158 -8.99 -7.14 -4.23
N GLY A 159 -9.36 -8.28 -3.64
CA GLY A 159 -8.45 -9.39 -3.38
C GLY A 159 -7.81 -9.96 -4.65
N LEU A 160 -8.53 -10.00 -5.78
CA LEU A 160 -8.00 -10.59 -7.01
C LEU A 160 -6.76 -9.85 -7.56
N PRO A 161 -6.81 -8.52 -7.80
CA PRO A 161 -5.61 -7.80 -8.22
C PRO A 161 -4.51 -7.79 -7.13
N MET A 162 -4.86 -7.81 -5.84
CA MET A 162 -3.86 -7.96 -4.77
C MET A 162 -3.16 -9.33 -4.84
N ALA A 163 -3.89 -10.41 -5.13
CA ALA A 163 -3.31 -11.73 -5.31
C ALA A 163 -2.34 -11.76 -6.51
N VAL A 164 -2.70 -11.11 -7.62
CA VAL A 164 -1.81 -10.94 -8.78
C VAL A 164 -0.55 -10.16 -8.42
N MET A 165 -0.67 -9.09 -7.63
CA MET A 165 0.48 -8.35 -7.10
C MET A 165 1.42 -9.28 -6.32
N TYR A 166 0.90 -10.00 -5.32
CA TYR A 166 1.70 -10.89 -4.50
C TYR A 166 2.35 -12.02 -5.30
N ALA A 167 1.63 -12.59 -6.28
CA ALA A 167 2.18 -13.60 -7.18
C ALA A 167 3.33 -13.04 -8.03
N ALA A 168 3.16 -11.83 -8.59
CA ALA A 168 4.20 -11.17 -9.38
C ALA A 168 5.45 -10.85 -8.53
N VAL A 169 5.26 -10.36 -7.30
CA VAL A 169 6.35 -10.17 -6.32
C VAL A 169 7.06 -11.49 -6.06
N ALA A 170 6.33 -12.57 -5.82
CA ALA A 170 6.89 -13.89 -5.56
C ALA A 170 7.74 -14.39 -6.74
N VAL A 171 7.23 -14.23 -7.97
CA VAL A 171 7.95 -14.61 -9.19
C VAL A 171 9.29 -13.88 -9.30
N VAL A 172 9.29 -12.54 -9.19
CA VAL A 172 10.53 -11.75 -9.30
C VAL A 172 11.49 -12.06 -8.14
N SER A 173 10.96 -12.30 -6.94
CA SER A 173 11.78 -12.63 -5.77
C SER A 173 12.45 -13.99 -5.89
N LEU A 174 11.72 -15.01 -6.33
CA LEU A 174 12.21 -16.39 -6.39
C LEU A 174 13.03 -16.68 -7.66
N ARG A 175 12.72 -16.00 -8.77
CA ARG A 175 13.42 -16.17 -10.04
C ARG A 175 14.64 -15.26 -10.16
N ASP A 176 14.47 -13.97 -9.86
CA ASP A 176 15.46 -12.93 -10.12
C ASP A 176 16.16 -12.45 -8.84
N SER A 177 15.87 -13.10 -7.69
CA SER A 177 16.50 -12.81 -6.39
C SER A 177 16.32 -11.36 -5.91
N ALA A 178 15.20 -10.71 -6.26
CA ALA A 178 14.89 -9.36 -5.79
C ALA A 178 14.68 -9.27 -4.27
N PHE A 179 14.28 -10.38 -3.65
CA PHE A 179 14.19 -10.55 -2.20
C PHE A 179 14.78 -11.91 -1.80
N PRO A 180 15.14 -12.09 -0.52
CA PRO A 180 15.47 -13.40 0.02
C PRO A 180 14.34 -14.41 -0.24
N ALA A 181 14.70 -15.66 -0.51
CA ALA A 181 13.74 -16.70 -0.91
C ALA A 181 12.58 -16.89 0.09
N TRP A 182 12.84 -16.76 1.39
CA TRP A 182 11.79 -16.86 2.41
C TRP A 182 10.69 -15.80 2.22
N LEU A 183 11.06 -14.56 1.87
CA LEU A 183 10.12 -13.47 1.65
C LEU A 183 9.36 -13.64 0.32
N GLY A 184 10.02 -14.20 -0.69
CA GLY A 184 9.38 -14.63 -1.94
C GLY A 184 8.30 -15.70 -1.70
N TRP A 185 8.58 -16.68 -0.83
CA TRP A 185 7.59 -17.68 -0.43
C TRP A 185 6.45 -17.09 0.40
N VAL A 186 6.73 -16.19 1.33
CA VAL A 186 5.67 -15.46 2.07
C VAL A 186 4.77 -14.73 1.09
N ALA A 187 5.31 -14.08 0.05
CA ALA A 187 4.52 -13.45 -1.01
C ALA A 187 3.64 -14.46 -1.76
N ALA A 188 4.18 -15.64 -2.09
CA ALA A 188 3.41 -16.70 -2.75
C ALA A 188 2.24 -17.19 -1.88
N VAL A 189 2.47 -17.36 -0.58
CA VAL A 189 1.40 -17.73 0.37
C VAL A 189 0.39 -16.60 0.52
N SER A 190 0.81 -15.33 0.61
CA SER A 190 -0.09 -14.18 0.59
C SER A 190 -0.99 -14.18 -0.66
N ALA A 191 -0.44 -14.50 -1.83
CA ALA A 191 -1.23 -14.65 -3.05
C ALA A 191 -2.29 -15.75 -2.90
N GLY A 192 -1.90 -16.93 -2.42
CA GLY A 192 -2.82 -18.05 -2.17
C GLY A 192 -3.94 -17.72 -1.17
N CYS A 193 -3.60 -17.11 -0.03
CA CYS A 193 -4.58 -16.65 0.96
C CYS A 193 -5.53 -15.61 0.36
N THR A 194 -5.01 -14.68 -0.44
CA THR A 194 -5.84 -13.64 -1.07
C THR A 194 -6.78 -14.24 -2.12
N VAL A 195 -6.33 -15.22 -2.91
CA VAL A 195 -7.21 -16.00 -3.79
C VAL A 195 -8.28 -16.73 -2.99
N GLY A 196 -7.90 -17.34 -1.86
CA GLY A 196 -8.84 -18.02 -0.96
C GLY A 196 -9.94 -17.08 -0.46
N LEU A 197 -9.60 -15.85 -0.08
CA LEU A 197 -10.57 -14.81 0.30
C LEU A 197 -11.54 -14.47 -0.85
N VAL A 198 -11.05 -14.43 -2.10
CA VAL A 198 -11.91 -14.17 -3.28
C VAL A 198 -12.96 -15.28 -3.48
N LEU A 199 -12.68 -16.52 -3.05
CA LEU A 199 -13.65 -17.63 -3.13
C LEU A 199 -14.90 -17.41 -2.26
N ALA A 200 -14.87 -16.45 -1.32
CA ALA A 200 -16.05 -16.01 -0.57
C ALA A 200 -17.18 -15.47 -1.44
N LEU A 201 -16.90 -15.11 -2.71
CA LEU A 201 -17.93 -14.76 -3.68
C LEU A 201 -18.86 -15.93 -4.04
N ILE A 202 -18.40 -17.18 -3.85
CA ILE A 202 -19.18 -18.39 -4.12
C ILE A 202 -20.06 -18.76 -2.92
N ASP A 203 -19.51 -18.63 -1.71
CA ASP A 203 -20.22 -18.84 -0.45
C ASP A 203 -19.96 -17.66 0.51
N PRO A 204 -20.83 -16.64 0.51
CA PRO A 204 -20.67 -15.45 1.32
C PRO A 204 -21.02 -15.67 2.80
N THR A 205 -21.41 -16.89 3.20
CA THR A 205 -21.84 -17.22 4.57
C THR A 205 -20.89 -18.14 5.32
N GLY A 206 -19.95 -18.76 4.61
CA GLY A 206 -19.00 -19.73 5.15
C GLY A 206 -17.86 -19.12 5.96
N ALA A 207 -16.88 -19.96 6.33
CA ALA A 207 -15.71 -19.53 7.12
C ALA A 207 -14.85 -18.45 6.45
N LEU A 208 -14.91 -18.37 5.12
CA LEU A 208 -14.21 -17.37 4.29
C LEU A 208 -15.07 -16.13 4.00
N ALA A 209 -16.29 -16.04 4.53
CA ALA A 209 -17.08 -14.82 4.47
C ALA A 209 -16.26 -13.63 5.00
N PRO A 210 -16.55 -12.38 4.62
CA PRO A 210 -15.76 -11.22 5.02
C PRO A 210 -15.55 -11.07 6.54
N GLN A 211 -16.54 -11.49 7.35
CA GLN A 211 -16.44 -11.55 8.82
C GLN A 211 -16.26 -12.99 9.38
N GLY A 212 -15.97 -13.94 8.51
CA GLY A 212 -15.68 -15.32 8.86
C GLY A 212 -14.33 -15.46 9.56
N TRP A 213 -14.24 -16.37 10.53
CA TRP A 213 -13.03 -16.56 11.34
C TRP A 213 -11.78 -16.89 10.51
N LEU A 214 -11.93 -17.61 9.38
CA LEU A 214 -10.81 -18.01 8.53
C LEU A 214 -10.29 -16.83 7.70
N SER A 215 -11.15 -15.87 7.36
CA SER A 215 -10.76 -14.64 6.68
C SER A 215 -9.76 -13.83 7.49
N TYR A 216 -9.98 -13.71 8.81
CA TYR A 216 -9.03 -13.06 9.71
C TYR A 216 -7.66 -13.74 9.70
N VAL A 217 -7.59 -15.07 9.66
CA VAL A 217 -6.32 -15.80 9.53
C VAL A 217 -5.64 -15.50 8.20
N PHE A 218 -6.42 -15.47 7.11
CA PHE A 218 -5.88 -15.22 5.77
C PHE A 218 -5.39 -13.77 5.59
N TYR A 219 -6.01 -12.81 6.27
CA TYR A 219 -5.55 -11.41 6.29
C TYR A 219 -4.18 -11.24 6.98
N LEU A 220 -3.80 -12.11 7.92
CA LEU A 220 -2.52 -11.99 8.62
C LEU A 220 -1.31 -12.20 7.72
N VAL A 221 -1.40 -13.09 6.72
CA VAL A 221 -0.24 -13.44 5.88
C VAL A 221 0.21 -12.25 5.01
N PRO A 222 -0.68 -11.53 4.28
CA PRO A 222 -0.36 -10.26 3.64
C PRO A 222 0.23 -9.21 4.58
N VAL A 223 -0.26 -9.12 5.83
CA VAL A 223 0.27 -8.17 6.83
C VAL A 223 1.71 -8.52 7.21
N ILE A 224 2.00 -9.80 7.45
CA ILE A 224 3.37 -10.28 7.73
C ILE A 224 4.29 -9.92 6.57
N TRP A 225 3.85 -10.14 5.33
CA TRP A 225 4.62 -9.76 4.15
C TRP A 225 4.88 -8.24 4.10
N LEU A 226 3.84 -7.44 4.37
CA LEU A 226 3.91 -5.98 4.30
C LEU A 226 4.83 -5.37 5.37
N VAL A 227 5.00 -6.04 6.51
CA VAL A 227 6.03 -5.66 7.51
C VAL A 227 7.42 -6.09 7.06
N ALA A 228 7.54 -7.31 6.54
CA ALA A 228 8.82 -7.90 6.17
C ALA A 228 9.47 -7.20 4.95
N ALA A 229 8.70 -6.86 3.92
CA ALA A 229 9.22 -6.25 2.69
C ALA A 229 9.97 -4.92 2.92
N PRO A 230 9.40 -3.88 3.56
CA PRO A 230 10.13 -2.65 3.86
C PRO A 230 11.30 -2.90 4.82
N THR A 231 11.21 -3.88 5.72
CA THR A 231 12.32 -4.27 6.61
C THR A 231 13.53 -4.72 5.79
N VAL A 232 13.34 -5.66 4.86
CA VAL A 232 14.42 -6.17 4.01
C VAL A 232 14.98 -5.06 3.12
N MET A 233 14.12 -4.25 2.50
CA MET A 233 14.54 -3.12 1.65
C MET A 233 15.42 -2.12 2.41
N LEU A 234 15.08 -1.80 3.67
CA LEU A 234 15.87 -0.88 4.51
C LEU A 234 17.20 -1.48 4.95
N ILE A 235 17.23 -2.76 5.33
CA ILE A 235 18.45 -3.46 5.74
C ILE A 235 19.44 -3.48 4.57
N ASP A 236 18.99 -3.87 3.37
CA ASP A 236 19.85 -3.97 2.21
C ASP A 236 20.31 -2.60 1.69
N THR A 237 19.44 -1.58 1.77
CA THR A 237 19.84 -0.20 1.44
C THR A 237 20.91 0.32 2.39
N SER A 238 20.92 -0.12 3.65
CA SER A 238 21.92 0.29 4.64
C SER A 238 23.26 -0.45 4.52
N ARG A 239 23.29 -1.59 3.81
CA ARG A 239 24.50 -2.40 3.60
C ARG A 239 25.33 -1.98 2.39
N ARG A 240 24.79 -1.15 1.48
CA ARG A 240 25.52 -0.67 0.30
C ARG A 240 26.42 0.51 0.71
N PRO A 241 27.76 0.37 0.74
CA PRO A 241 28.64 1.50 1.00
C PRO A 241 28.49 2.53 -0.12
N THR A 242 28.47 3.81 0.22
CA THR A 242 28.62 4.90 -0.74
C THR A 242 30.01 4.78 -1.34
N THR A 243 30.15 4.11 -2.48
CA THR A 243 31.40 4.11 -3.23
C THR A 243 31.57 5.50 -3.83
N THR A 244 32.15 6.42 -3.06
CA THR A 244 32.70 7.67 -3.59
C THR A 244 33.85 7.28 -4.52
N VAL A 245 33.53 7.07 -5.81
CA VAL A 245 34.56 6.87 -6.85
C VAL A 245 35.15 8.24 -7.14
N LEU A 246 36.12 8.63 -6.31
CA LEU A 246 36.99 9.77 -6.55
C LEU A 246 38.02 9.33 -7.60
N GLN A 247 37.65 9.30 -8.88
CA GLN A 247 38.62 9.19 -9.97
C GLN A 247 39.35 10.53 -10.09
N VAL A 248 40.43 10.70 -9.32
CA VAL A 248 41.43 11.73 -9.61
C VAL A 248 42.23 11.22 -10.81
N THR A 249 41.88 11.67 -12.01
CA THR A 249 42.78 11.59 -13.16
C THR A 249 43.91 12.59 -12.93
N VAL A 250 45.03 12.12 -12.39
CA VAL A 250 46.30 12.87 -12.46
C VAL A 250 46.81 12.71 -13.89
N SER A 251 46.65 13.75 -14.70
CA SER A 251 47.38 13.85 -15.96
C SER A 251 48.83 14.22 -15.63
N ALA A 252 49.76 13.36 -16.06
CA ALA A 252 51.19 13.68 -16.14
C ALA A 252 51.49 14.45 -17.44
#